data_AF-A0A1M5SUT5-F1
#
_entry.id   AF-A0A1M5SUT5-F1
#
_cell.length_a   1.000
_cell.length_b   1.000
_cell.length_c   1.000
_cell.angle_alpha   90.00
_cell.angle_beta   90.00
_cell.angle_gamma   90.00
#
_symmetry.space_group_name_H-M   'P 1'
#
loop_
_entity.id
_entity.type
_entity.pdbx_description
1 polymer ?
#
loop_
_entity_poly.entity_id
_entity_poly.type
_entity_poly.pdbx_seq_one_letter_code
_entity_poly.pdbx_strand_id
1 'polypeptide(L)'
;MKTRDIINAFISDLAGNDVKFSYNGPDMLIAEYQSGFDLYDIDPDSLERVTKSVNTVFPSMGQLVIRFNSFGELTPILQVNYPLSDEEKGDKTLLKQSIKNLNSKAYSILGKIKKFEKIDSIWNGEY
;
A
#
# COMPACT_ATOMS: atom_id res chain seq x y z
N MET A 1 -3.37 29.69 -2.98
CA MET A 1 -3.65 28.37 -3.60
C MET A 1 -4.29 27.51 -2.54
N LYS A 2 -5.42 26.83 -2.78
CA LYS A 2 -6.02 25.97 -1.74
C LYS A 2 -5.17 24.70 -1.65
N THR A 3 -4.91 24.19 -0.45
CA THR A 3 -4.13 22.93 -0.19
C THR A 3 -4.54 21.79 -1.12
N ARG A 4 -5.84 21.73 -1.45
CA ARG A 4 -6.44 20.81 -2.43
C ARG A 4 -5.82 20.90 -3.84
N ASP A 5 -5.47 22.09 -4.32
CA ASP A 5 -4.90 22.29 -5.66
C ASP A 5 -3.45 21.77 -5.74
N ILE A 6 -2.67 21.96 -4.66
CA ILE A 6 -1.31 21.41 -4.54
C ILE A 6 -1.37 19.88 -4.56
N ILE A 7 -2.27 19.31 -3.76
CA ILE A 7 -2.44 17.85 -3.64
C ILE A 7 -2.96 17.26 -4.96
N ASN A 8 -3.94 17.88 -5.62
CA ASN A 8 -4.46 17.40 -6.91
C ASN A 8 -3.42 17.49 -8.02
N ALA A 9 -2.69 18.61 -8.10
CA ALA A 9 -1.58 18.76 -9.04
C ALA A 9 -0.46 17.74 -8.77
N PHE A 10 -0.25 17.38 -7.49
CA PHE A 10 0.72 16.38 -7.08
C PHE A 10 0.28 14.94 -7.38
N ILE A 11 -0.97 14.57 -7.10
CA ILE A 11 -1.54 13.25 -7.45
C ILE A 11 -1.49 13.05 -8.96
N SER A 12 -1.80 14.09 -9.74
CA SER A 12 -1.72 14.04 -11.22
C SER A 12 -0.27 13.86 -11.71
N ASP A 13 0.72 14.40 -11.00
CA ASP A 13 2.17 14.23 -11.26
C ASP A 13 2.66 12.81 -10.93
N LEU A 14 1.91 12.05 -10.11
CA LEU A 14 2.24 10.69 -9.67
C LEU A 14 1.54 9.58 -10.47
N ALA A 15 0.63 9.92 -11.38
CA ALA A 15 -0.33 9.03 -12.06
C ALA A 15 0.26 7.95 -13.00
N GLY A 16 1.54 7.60 -12.87
CA GLY A 16 2.21 6.54 -13.63
C GLY A 16 2.82 5.41 -12.79
N ASN A 17 2.53 5.32 -11.48
CA ASN A 17 3.12 4.33 -10.58
C ASN A 17 2.08 3.28 -10.11
N ASP A 18 2.53 2.10 -9.66
CA ASP A 18 1.75 0.99 -9.08
C ASP A 18 0.94 1.35 -7.80
N VAL A 19 0.83 2.65 -7.50
CA VAL A 19 0.24 3.20 -6.29
C VAL A 19 -0.88 4.17 -6.69
N LYS A 20 -2.10 3.87 -6.25
CA LYS A 20 -3.24 4.76 -6.42
C LYS A 20 -3.32 5.68 -5.22
N PHE A 21 -3.33 6.98 -5.46
CA PHE A 21 -3.54 7.98 -4.42
C PHE A 21 -4.96 8.53 -4.51
N SER A 22 -5.63 8.61 -3.37
CA SER A 22 -6.93 9.28 -3.24
C SER A 22 -6.93 10.21 -2.03
N TYR A 23 -7.84 11.17 -2.04
CA TYR A 23 -7.92 12.20 -1.02
C TYR A 23 -9.13 11.95 -0.12
N ASN A 24 -8.93 11.98 1.20
CA ASN A 24 -10.00 11.75 2.18
C ASN A 24 -10.10 12.90 3.19
N GLY A 25 -10.69 14.02 2.78
CA GLY A 25 -10.78 15.22 3.60
C GLY A 25 -9.51 16.07 3.58
N PRO A 26 -9.49 17.23 4.28
CA PRO A 26 -8.48 18.28 4.10
C PRO A 26 -7.03 17.83 4.33
N ASP A 27 -6.84 16.86 5.23
CA ASP A 27 -5.54 16.58 5.85
C ASP A 27 -5.14 15.10 5.76
N MET A 28 -5.74 14.33 4.85
CA MET A 28 -5.47 12.90 4.73
C MET A 28 -5.36 12.46 3.28
N LEU A 29 -4.26 11.76 3.00
CA LEU A 29 -4.02 11.07 1.74
C LEU A 29 -4.18 9.57 1.97
N ILE A 30 -4.94 8.90 1.12
CA ILE A 30 -5.00 7.44 1.07
C ILE A 30 -4.07 6.99 -0.06
N ALA A 31 -3.12 6.12 0.26
CA ALA A 31 -2.24 5.48 -0.71
C ALA A 31 -2.56 3.98 -0.76
N GLU A 32 -3.02 3.49 -1.91
CA GLU A 32 -3.26 2.08 -2.18
C GLU A 32 -2.11 1.52 -3.03
N TYR A 33 -1.34 0.61 -2.43
CA TYR A 33 -0.26 -0.11 -3.09
C TYR A 33 -0.78 -1.48 -3.48
N GLN A 34 -0.95 -1.71 -4.77
CA GLN A 34 -1.36 -3.01 -5.28
C GLN A 34 -0.12 -3.90 -5.40
N SER A 35 -0.22 -5.15 -4.99
CA SER A 35 0.82 -6.12 -5.34
C SER A 35 0.81 -6.40 -6.84
N GLY A 36 1.99 -6.59 -7.43
CA GLY A 36 2.13 -7.12 -8.79
C GLY A 36 2.02 -8.64 -8.87
N PHE A 37 1.36 -9.28 -7.90
CA PHE A 37 1.15 -10.72 -7.85
C PHE A 37 -0.23 -11.02 -7.26
N ASP A 38 -0.81 -12.13 -7.70
CA ASP A 38 -2.11 -12.63 -7.25
C ASP A 38 -1.93 -13.70 -6.18
N LEU A 39 -2.97 -13.90 -5.38
CA LEU A 39 -3.00 -14.88 -4.30
C LEU A 39 -3.68 -16.12 -4.80
N TYR A 40 -2.93 -17.21 -4.76
CA TYR A 40 -3.45 -18.56 -4.86
C TYR A 40 -3.26 -19.14 -3.44
N ASP A 41 -4.32 -19.09 -2.64
CA ASP A 41 -4.38 -19.50 -1.22
C ASP A 41 -3.41 -18.77 -0.25
N ILE A 42 -3.92 -17.76 0.48
CA ILE A 42 -3.25 -17.28 1.69
C ILE A 42 -3.64 -18.18 2.87
N ASP A 43 -2.66 -18.89 3.40
CA ASP A 43 -2.76 -19.53 4.71
C ASP A 43 -2.99 -18.47 5.85
N PRO A 44 -3.87 -18.74 6.83
CA PRO A 44 -4.15 -17.81 7.94
C PRO A 44 -2.91 -17.31 8.70
N ASP A 45 -1.90 -18.15 8.92
CA ASP A 45 -0.68 -17.74 9.64
C ASP A 45 0.13 -16.74 8.81
N SER A 46 0.14 -16.91 7.48
CA SER A 46 0.74 -15.93 6.56
C SER A 46 0.01 -14.59 6.62
N LEU A 47 -1.33 -14.60 6.68
CA LEU A 47 -2.11 -13.39 6.82
C LEU A 47 -1.81 -12.66 8.14
N GLU A 48 -1.69 -13.40 9.25
CA GLU A 48 -1.35 -12.83 10.56
C GLU A 48 0.06 -12.21 10.55
N ARG A 49 1.07 -12.90 10.00
CA ARG A 49 2.45 -12.39 9.87
C ARG A 49 2.52 -11.11 9.06
N VAL A 50 1.77 -11.03 7.96
CA VAL A 50 1.70 -9.83 7.13
C VAL A 50 1.00 -8.71 7.87
N THR A 51 -0.14 -8.98 8.49
CA THR A 51 -0.90 -8.00 9.27
C THR A 51 -0.04 -7.41 10.40
N LYS A 52 0.71 -8.25 11.11
CA LYS A 52 1.69 -7.81 12.12
C LYS A 52 2.79 -6.92 11.52
N SER A 53 3.27 -7.26 10.34
CA SER A 53 4.27 -6.45 9.61
C SER A 53 3.72 -5.09 9.20
N VAL A 54 2.48 -5.03 8.72
CA VAL A 54 1.76 -3.78 8.40
C VAL A 54 1.64 -2.93 9.65
N ASN A 55 1.14 -3.48 10.76
CA ASN A 55 0.95 -2.75 12.01
C ASN A 55 2.27 -2.26 12.62
N THR A 56 3.39 -2.97 12.40
CA THR A 56 4.70 -2.56 12.89
C THR A 56 5.25 -1.35 12.12
N VAL A 57 5.03 -1.30 10.80
CA VAL A 57 5.59 -0.24 9.93
C VAL A 57 4.65 0.96 9.82
N PHE A 58 3.34 0.74 9.84
CA PHE A 58 2.30 1.75 9.72
C PHE A 58 1.29 1.63 10.89
N PRO A 59 1.69 2.00 12.12
CA PRO A 59 0.87 1.81 13.30
C PRO A 59 -0.46 2.54 13.14
N SER A 60 -1.57 1.80 13.15
CA SER A 60 -2.95 2.33 13.03
C SER A 60 -3.25 3.12 11.75
N MET A 61 -2.32 3.14 10.78
CA MET A 61 -2.45 3.87 9.51
C MET A 61 -2.48 2.91 8.32
N GLY A 62 -1.87 1.73 8.44
CA GLY A 62 -1.84 0.72 7.38
C GLY A 62 -2.87 -0.38 7.60
N GLN A 63 -3.50 -0.82 6.53
CA GLN A 63 -4.37 -1.99 6.50
C GLN A 63 -4.08 -2.82 5.25
N LEU A 64 -4.09 -4.15 5.40
CA LEU A 64 -4.08 -5.07 4.27
C LEU A 64 -5.52 -5.35 3.86
N VAL A 65 -5.85 -5.07 2.60
CA VAL A 65 -7.15 -5.35 2.00
C VAL A 65 -6.96 -6.38 0.90
N ILE A 66 -7.82 -7.39 0.83
CA ILE A 66 -7.83 -8.35 -0.28
C ILE A 66 -9.00 -7.99 -1.19
N ARG A 67 -8.75 -7.78 -2.48
CA ARG A 67 -9.79 -7.48 -3.49
C ARG A 67 -9.64 -8.39 -4.69
N PHE A 68 -10.72 -8.58 -5.44
CA PHE A 68 -10.63 -9.22 -6.74
C PHE A 68 -10.08 -8.24 -7.80
N ASN A 69 -9.14 -8.70 -8.63
CA ASN A 69 -8.68 -7.97 -9.81
C ASN A 69 -9.68 -8.12 -10.99
N SER A 70 -9.38 -7.50 -12.14
CA SER A 70 -10.24 -7.57 -13.34
C SER A 70 -10.36 -8.97 -13.97
N PHE A 71 -9.50 -9.90 -13.57
CA PHE A 71 -9.49 -11.29 -14.02
C PHE A 71 -10.18 -12.24 -13.02
N GLY A 72 -10.68 -11.71 -11.89
CA GLY A 72 -11.35 -12.51 -10.85
C GLY A 72 -10.39 -13.20 -9.88
N GLU A 73 -9.13 -12.77 -9.83
CA GLU A 73 -8.13 -13.31 -8.91
C GLU A 73 -8.02 -12.43 -7.66
N LEU A 74 -7.67 -13.03 -6.51
CA LEU A 74 -7.48 -12.30 -5.27
C LEU A 74 -6.15 -11.56 -5.29
N THR A 75 -6.15 -10.25 -5.12
CA THR A 75 -4.95 -9.42 -5.07
C THR A 75 -4.87 -8.65 -3.74
N PRO A 76 -3.72 -8.68 -3.05
CA PRO A 76 -3.51 -7.93 -1.83
C PRO A 76 -3.19 -6.48 -2.17
N ILE A 77 -3.86 -5.60 -1.44
CA ILE A 77 -3.70 -4.15 -1.52
C ILE A 77 -3.33 -3.67 -0.14
N LEU A 78 -2.15 -3.06 -0.02
CA LEU A 78 -1.78 -2.33 1.18
C LEU A 78 -2.36 -0.92 1.07
N GLN A 79 -3.33 -0.59 1.92
CA GLN A 79 -3.89 0.75 2.00
C GLN A 79 -3.28 1.48 3.21
N VAL A 80 -2.74 2.67 2.98
CA VAL A 80 -2.18 3.51 4.04
C VAL A 80 -2.90 4.86 4.09
N ASN A 81 -3.50 5.16 5.24
CA ASN A 81 -4.09 6.45 5.55
C ASN A 81 -3.00 7.36 6.11
N TYR A 82 -2.44 8.21 5.26
CA TYR A 82 -1.33 9.12 5.57
C TYR A 82 -1.85 10.50 5.97
N PRO A 83 -1.80 10.89 7.26
CA PRO A 83 -2.11 12.24 7.68
C PRO A 83 -1.04 13.22 7.20
N LEU A 84 -1.46 14.34 6.64
CA LEU A 84 -0.58 15.40 6.15
C LEU A 84 -0.28 16.40 7.26
N SER A 85 1.00 16.74 7.46
CA SER A 85 1.40 17.83 8.35
C SER A 85 1.08 19.20 7.74
N ASP A 86 0.99 20.24 8.57
CA ASP A 86 0.78 21.60 8.07
C ASP A 86 1.93 22.09 7.17
N GLU A 87 3.15 21.59 7.41
CA GLU A 87 4.33 21.85 6.57
C GLU A 87 4.17 21.22 5.19
N GLU A 88 3.76 19.94 5.11
CA GLU A 88 3.56 19.23 3.84
C GLU A 88 2.42 19.82 3.01
N LYS A 89 1.38 20.36 3.67
CA LYS A 89 0.29 21.09 3.00
C LYS A 89 0.78 22.37 2.31
N GLY A 90 1.85 22.99 2.83
CA GLY A 90 2.46 24.19 2.29
C GLY A 90 3.63 23.94 1.33
N ASP A 91 4.27 22.77 1.40
CA ASP A 91 5.52 22.47 0.68
C ASP A 91 5.42 21.18 -0.16
N LYS A 92 5.38 21.36 -1.49
CA LYS A 92 5.35 20.27 -2.47
C LYS A 92 6.61 19.39 -2.44
N THR A 93 7.77 19.95 -2.10
CA THR A 93 9.04 19.22 -2.04
C THR A 93 9.07 18.29 -0.83
N LEU A 94 8.64 18.80 0.33
CA LEU A 94 8.52 18.00 1.54
C LEU A 94 7.53 16.84 1.34
N LEU A 95 6.35 17.14 0.77
CA LEU A 95 5.36 16.12 0.42
C LEU A 95 5.94 15.04 -0.51
N LYS A 96 6.69 15.44 -1.56
CA LYS A 96 7.38 14.50 -2.47
C LYS A 96 8.31 13.56 -1.71
N GLN A 97 9.10 14.08 -0.78
CA GLN A 97 10.06 13.30 -0.01
C GLN A 97 9.35 12.33 0.94
N SER A 98 8.30 12.78 1.63
CA SER A 98 7.49 11.94 2.51
C SER A 98 6.83 10.78 1.77
N ILE A 99 6.26 11.03 0.59
CA ILE A 99 5.66 9.97 -0.24
C ILE A 99 6.71 8.99 -0.76
N LYS A 100 7.91 9.45 -1.12
CA LYS A 100 9.01 8.54 -1.49
C LYS A 100 9.37 7.59 -0.34
N ASN A 101 9.41 8.11 0.89
CA ASN A 101 9.65 7.29 2.08
C ASN A 101 8.50 6.32 2.35
N LEU A 102 7.26 6.77 2.19
CA LEU A 102 6.06 5.95 2.29
C LEU A 102 6.11 4.77 1.30
N ASN A 103 6.41 5.05 0.03
CA ASN A 103 6.56 4.05 -1.02
C ASN A 103 7.62 2.99 -0.67
N SER A 104 8.80 3.42 -0.23
CA SER A 104 9.88 2.49 0.17
C SER A 104 9.46 1.54 1.29
N LYS A 105 8.77 2.07 2.31
CA LYS A 105 8.22 1.26 3.42
C LYS A 105 7.15 0.29 2.94
N ALA A 106 6.23 0.74 2.08
CA ALA A 106 5.16 -0.09 1.54
C ALA A 106 5.70 -1.24 0.69
N TYR A 107 6.63 -0.97 -0.23
CA TYR A 107 7.27 -2.01 -1.06
C TYR A 107 8.07 -3.02 -0.24
N SER A 108 8.69 -2.59 0.86
CA SER A 108 9.35 -3.52 1.80
C SER A 108 8.37 -4.51 2.41
N ILE A 109 7.14 -4.08 2.74
CA ILE A 109 6.08 -4.97 3.23
C ILE A 109 5.58 -5.87 2.12
N LEU A 110 5.18 -5.32 0.96
CA LEU A 110 4.69 -6.12 -0.18
C LEU A 110 5.72 -7.16 -0.63
N GLY A 111 7.01 -6.83 -0.60
CA GLY A 111 8.10 -7.77 -0.88
C GLY A 111 8.20 -8.93 0.13
N LYS A 112 7.81 -8.70 1.40
CA LYS A 112 7.68 -9.79 2.39
C LYS A 112 6.45 -10.65 2.08
N ILE A 113 5.34 -10.06 1.66
CA ILE A 113 4.14 -10.80 1.22
C ILE A 113 4.47 -11.74 0.06
N LYS A 114 5.18 -11.24 -0.96
CA LYS A 114 5.65 -12.07 -2.09
C LYS A 114 6.54 -13.24 -1.67
N LYS A 115 7.27 -13.10 -0.56
CA LYS A 115 8.09 -14.20 -0.02
C LYS A 115 7.25 -15.24 0.73
N PHE A 116 6.11 -14.87 1.28
CA PHE A 116 5.18 -15.82 1.91
C PHE A 116 4.46 -16.69 0.88
N GLU A 117 4.19 -16.18 -0.33
CA GLU A 117 3.73 -16.99 -1.49
C GLU A 117 4.74 -18.11 -1.84
N LYS A 118 6.04 -17.88 -1.59
CA LYS A 118 7.10 -18.88 -1.79
C LYS A 118 7.26 -19.87 -0.63
N ILE A 119 6.40 -19.81 0.39
CA ILE A 119 6.32 -20.87 1.40
C ILE A 119 5.34 -21.91 0.87
N ASP A 120 5.93 -22.82 0.11
CA ASP A 120 5.43 -24.15 -0.23
C ASP A 120 4.28 -24.25 -1.26
N SER A 121 4.68 -24.07 -2.52
CA SER A 121 4.47 -25.09 -3.56
C SER A 121 5.20 -26.43 -3.24
N ILE A 122 5.33 -26.79 -1.95
CA ILE A 122 5.62 -28.11 -1.42
C ILE A 122 4.30 -28.62 -0.83
N TRP A 123 3.24 -28.59 -1.63
CA TRP A 123 2.23 -29.63 -1.53
C TRP A 123 2.51 -30.58 -2.68
N ASN A 124 3.52 -31.44 -2.48
CA ASN A 124 3.57 -32.72 -3.17
C ASN A 124 2.40 -33.53 -2.60
N GLY A 125 1.20 -33.28 -3.13
CA GLY A 125 0.07 -34.17 -2.96
C GLY A 125 0.41 -35.50 -3.64
N GLU A 126 1.17 -36.35 -2.95
CA GLU A 126 1.19 -37.78 -3.22
C GLU A 126 0.18 -38.45 -2.29
N TYR A 127 -0.94 -38.87 -2.92
CA TYR A 127 -1.92 -39.91 -2.54
C TYR A 127 -2.77 -39.76 -1.28
#